data_AF-A0A4S1XDB9-F1
#
_entry.id   AF-A0A4S1XDB9-F1
#
_cell.length_a   1.000
_cell.length_b   1.000
_cell.length_c   1.000
_cell.angle_alpha   90.00
_cell.angle_beta   90.00
_cell.angle_gamma   90.00
#
_symmetry.space_group_name_H-M   'P 1'
#
loop_
_entity.id
_entity.type
_entity.pdbx_description
1 polymer ?
#
loop_
_entity_poly.entity_id
_entity_poly.type
_entity_poly.pdbx_seq_one_letter_code
_entity_poly.pdbx_strand_id
1 'polypeptide(L)'
;MIALALGASFARRLGYIDQEMVIRLVIGINGIWIAWYGNRMPKTFLPNAGARRARRVASWAMVLSGLVYVGLFAFAPIQVAIIGGCGAVAAGMLVTLGYCLAPRSNAEAA
;
A
#
# COMPACT_ATOMS: atom_id res chain seq x y z
N MET A 1 -1.25 -5.29 -14.13
CA MET A 1 -0.25 -6.15 -13.46
C MET A 1 0.13 -7.38 -14.26
N ILE A 2 -0.84 -8.12 -14.83
CA ILE A 2 -0.56 -9.34 -15.62
C ILE A 2 0.42 -9.07 -16.77
N ALA A 3 0.14 -8.07 -17.62
CA ALA A 3 1.03 -7.72 -18.74
C ALA A 3 2.47 -7.38 -18.30
N LEU A 4 2.61 -6.62 -17.21
CA LEU A 4 3.92 -6.28 -16.63
C LEU A 4 4.67 -7.54 -16.16
N ALA A 5 3.99 -8.42 -15.42
CA ALA A 5 4.59 -9.64 -14.90
C ALA A 5 5.02 -10.60 -16.02
N LEU A 6 4.21 -10.71 -17.08
CA LEU A 6 4.54 -11.49 -18.26
C LEU A 6 5.72 -10.88 -19.02
N GLY A 7 5.71 -9.57 -19.26
CA GLY A 7 6.81 -8.86 -19.92
C GLY A 7 8.14 -8.98 -19.17
N ALA A 8 8.11 -8.83 -17.84
CA ALA A 8 9.30 -8.98 -17.00
C ALA A 8 9.81 -10.44 -16.99
N SER A 9 8.91 -11.41 -16.92
CA SER A 9 9.27 -12.83 -17.00
C SER A 9 9.88 -13.19 -18.35
N PHE A 10 9.37 -12.60 -19.44
CA PHE A 10 9.91 -12.77 -20.78
C PHE A 10 11.30 -12.12 -20.92
N ALA A 11 11.46 -10.88 -20.45
CA ALA A 11 12.76 -10.19 -20.44
C ALA A 11 13.82 -10.96 -19.64
N ARG A 12 13.42 -11.59 -18.52
CA ARG A 12 14.29 -12.49 -17.76
C ARG A 12 14.71 -13.72 -18.57
N ARG A 13 13.78 -14.36 -19.28
CA ARG A 13 14.10 -15.52 -20.15
C ARG A 13 15.09 -15.17 -21.25
N LEU A 14 15.06 -13.93 -21.74
CA LEU A 14 16.02 -13.41 -22.71
C LEU A 14 17.36 -12.97 -22.10
N GLY A 15 17.51 -13.04 -20.77
CA GLY A 15 18.73 -12.64 -20.08
C GLY A 15 18.91 -11.12 -19.92
N TYR A 16 17.90 -10.31 -20.28
CA TYR A 16 17.99 -8.84 -20.13
C TYR A 16 17.90 -8.38 -18.67
N ILE A 17 17.18 -9.11 -17.84
CA ILE A 17 17.01 -8.78 -16.42
C ILE A 17 17.10 -10.04 -15.55
N ASP A 18 17.62 -9.87 -14.33
CA ASP A 18 17.70 -10.96 -13.37
C ASP A 18 16.36 -11.17 -12.62
N GLN A 19 16.21 -12.32 -11.98
CA GLN A 19 15.05 -12.66 -11.15
C GLN A 19 14.79 -11.62 -10.05
N GLU A 20 15.84 -11.10 -9.42
CA GLU A 20 15.73 -10.03 -8.44
C GLU A 20 15.07 -8.78 -9.05
N MET A 21 15.46 -8.37 -10.26
CA MET A 21 14.83 -7.23 -10.94
C MET A 21 13.36 -7.50 -11.28
N VAL A 22 13.00 -8.71 -11.69
CA VAL A 22 11.59 -9.08 -11.90
C VAL A 22 10.78 -8.90 -10.62
N ILE A 23 11.31 -9.38 -9.49
CA ILE A 23 10.67 -9.27 -8.18
C ILE A 23 10.50 -7.78 -7.81
N ARG A 24 11.56 -6.98 -7.90
CA ARG A 24 11.51 -5.55 -7.59
C ARG A 24 10.52 -4.79 -8.45
N LEU A 25 10.52 -5.06 -9.76
CA LEU A 25 9.63 -4.40 -10.70
C LEU A 25 8.17 -4.75 -10.43
N VAL A 26 7.83 -6.04 -10.42
CA VAL A 26 6.44 -6.50 -10.31
C VAL A 26 5.88 -6.20 -8.92
N ILE A 27 6.64 -6.53 -7.88
CA ILE A 27 6.19 -6.35 -6.50
C ILE A 27 6.26 -4.88 -6.09
N GLY A 28 7.35 -4.17 -6.38
CA GLY A 28 7.49 -2.75 -6.07
C GLY A 28 6.40 -1.89 -6.72
N ILE A 29 6.00 -2.19 -7.96
CA ILE A 29 4.89 -1.49 -8.63
C ILE A 29 3.55 -1.69 -7.90
N ASN A 30 3.34 -2.78 -7.14
CA ASN A 30 2.13 -2.88 -6.30
C ASN A 30 2.06 -1.76 -5.26
N GLY A 31 3.21 -1.31 -4.71
CA GLY A 31 3.26 -0.16 -3.80
C GLY A 31 2.73 1.12 -4.46
N ILE A 32 3.04 1.33 -5.74
CA ILE A 32 2.52 2.46 -6.53
C ILE A 32 1.00 2.33 -6.71
N TRP A 33 0.50 1.13 -7.01
CA TRP A 33 -0.94 0.89 -7.09
C TRP A 33 -1.65 1.22 -5.79
N ILE A 34 -1.11 0.75 -4.65
CA ILE A 34 -1.66 1.05 -3.32
C ILE A 34 -1.71 2.57 -3.10
N ALA A 35 -0.62 3.28 -3.41
CA ALA A 35 -0.57 4.73 -3.25
C ALA A 35 -1.58 5.46 -4.15
N TRP A 36 -1.70 5.02 -5.40
CA TRP A 36 -2.65 5.59 -6.35
C TRP A 36 -4.10 5.37 -5.90
N TYR A 37 -4.44 4.15 -5.47
CA TYR A 37 -5.78 3.83 -4.97
C TYR A 37 -6.13 4.64 -3.71
N GLY A 38 -5.20 4.73 -2.76
CA GLY A 38 -5.37 5.56 -1.56
C GLY A 38 -5.63 7.03 -1.92
N ASN A 39 -4.92 7.58 -2.91
CA ASN A 39 -5.09 8.96 -3.32
C ASN A 39 -6.42 9.20 -4.07
N ARG A 40 -6.86 8.23 -4.88
CA ARG A 40 -8.12 8.27 -5.65
C ARG A 40 -9.38 8.08 -4.81
N MET A 41 -9.27 7.60 -3.57
CA MET A 41 -10.43 7.46 -2.69
C MET A 41 -11.12 8.82 -2.47
N PRO A 42 -12.43 8.94 -2.80
CA PRO A 42 -13.13 10.21 -2.62
C PRO A 42 -13.23 10.60 -1.14
N LYS A 43 -12.67 11.77 -0.82
CA LYS A 43 -12.51 12.26 0.56
C LYS A 43 -13.75 13.03 1.07
N THR A 44 -14.74 13.29 0.22
CA THR A 44 -15.90 14.17 0.49
C THR A 44 -17.27 13.50 0.40
N PHE A 45 -17.44 12.40 -0.36
CA PHE A 45 -18.75 11.76 -0.58
C PHE A 45 -19.19 10.83 0.57
N LEU A 46 -19.22 11.34 1.80
CA LEU A 46 -19.82 10.63 2.94
C LEU A 46 -20.74 11.59 3.71
N PRO A 47 -21.97 11.19 4.08
CA PRO A 47 -22.92 12.05 4.80
C PRO A 47 -22.39 12.47 6.18
N ASN A 48 -21.74 11.53 6.89
CA ASN A 48 -21.24 11.73 8.24
C ASN A 48 -19.84 12.38 8.26
N ALA A 49 -19.68 13.46 9.02
CA ALA A 49 -18.41 14.17 9.20
C ALA A 49 -17.29 13.28 9.79
N GLY A 50 -17.63 12.41 10.75
CA GLY A 50 -16.71 11.42 11.32
C GLY A 50 -16.25 10.40 10.27
N ALA A 51 -17.18 9.92 9.44
CA ALA A 51 -16.86 9.00 8.35
C ALA A 51 -15.97 9.65 7.28
N ARG A 52 -16.20 10.94 6.94
CA ARG A 52 -15.31 11.71 6.04
C ARG A 52 -13.88 11.79 6.59
N ARG A 53 -13.74 12.10 7.89
CA ARG A 53 -12.44 12.20 8.55
C ARG A 53 -11.72 10.86 8.59
N ALA A 54 -12.43 9.79 8.98
CA ALA A 54 -11.91 8.43 8.98
C ALA A 54 -11.46 7.98 7.59
N ARG A 55 -12.26 8.25 6.55
CA ARG A 55 -11.87 7.95 5.17
C ARG A 55 -10.64 8.73 4.75
N ARG A 56 -10.50 10.01 5.10
CA ARG A 56 -9.30 10.79 4.78
C ARG A 56 -8.05 10.21 5.46
N VAL A 57 -8.15 9.79 6.72
CA VAL A 57 -7.05 9.14 7.45
C VAL A 57 -6.69 7.81 6.78
N ALA A 58 -7.68 6.96 6.48
CA ALA A 58 -7.49 5.69 5.81
C ALA A 58 -6.81 5.85 4.44
N SER A 59 -7.28 6.81 3.64
CA SER A 59 -6.71 7.13 2.33
C SER A 59 -5.25 7.54 2.43
N TRP A 60 -4.91 8.43 3.37
CA TRP A 60 -3.51 8.87 3.55
C TRP A 60 -2.61 7.79 4.14
N ALA A 61 -3.13 6.97 5.07
CA ALA A 61 -2.41 5.83 5.61
C ALA A 61 -2.01 4.86 4.49
N MET A 62 -2.93 4.56 3.57
CA MET A 62 -2.65 3.71 2.40
C MET A 62 -1.68 4.36 1.41
N VAL A 63 -1.77 5.68 1.18
CA VAL A 63 -0.80 6.41 0.35
C VAL A 63 0.61 6.26 0.91
N LEU A 64 0.78 6.57 2.20
CA LEU A 64 2.08 6.51 2.86
C LEU A 64 2.61 5.07 2.90
N SER A 65 1.78 4.07 3.19
CA SER A 65 2.23 2.67 3.18
C SER A 65 2.65 2.22 1.79
N GLY A 66 1.92 2.62 0.74
CA GLY A 66 2.28 2.31 -0.65
C GLY A 66 3.59 2.96 -1.09
N LEU A 67 3.83 4.21 -0.68
CA LEU A 67 5.08 4.94 -0.94
C LEU A 67 6.28 4.31 -0.22
N VAL A 68 6.11 3.94 1.05
CA VAL A 68 7.16 3.22 1.79
C VAL A 68 7.42 1.86 1.14
N TYR A 69 6.38 1.13 0.75
CA TYR A 69 6.51 -0.16 0.09
C TYR A 69 7.33 -0.08 -1.20
N VAL A 70 6.98 0.83 -2.13
CA VAL A 70 7.74 0.98 -3.37
C VAL A 70 9.16 1.50 -3.12
N GLY A 71 9.35 2.42 -2.17
CA GLY A 71 10.67 2.92 -1.81
C GLY A 71 11.58 1.80 -1.29
N LEU A 72 11.06 0.92 -0.44
CA LEU A 72 11.80 -0.24 0.05
C LEU A 72 12.16 -1.21 -1.08
N PHE A 73 11.23 -1.52 -1.99
CA PHE A 73 11.53 -2.39 -3.13
C PHE A 73 12.48 -1.77 -4.16
N ALA A 74 12.55 -0.43 -4.24
CA ALA A 74 13.47 0.27 -5.11
C ALA A 74 14.90 0.29 -4.55
N PHE A 75 15.07 0.49 -3.23
CA PHE A 75 16.40 0.81 -2.65
C PHE A 75 16.92 -0.20 -1.63
N ALA A 76 16.07 -0.97 -0.96
CA ALA A 76 16.49 -1.88 0.10
C ALA A 76 16.85 -3.28 -0.44
N PRO A 77 17.64 -4.08 0.30
CA PRO A 77 17.79 -5.51 0.01
C PRO A 77 16.44 -6.23 0.01
N ILE A 78 16.25 -7.24 -0.85
CA ILE A 78 14.93 -7.90 -1.03
C ILE A 78 14.32 -8.35 0.30
N GLN A 79 15.10 -8.96 1.19
CA GLN A 79 14.57 -9.47 2.46
C GLN A 79 14.02 -8.35 3.36
N VAL A 80 14.73 -7.21 3.41
CA VAL A 80 14.29 -6.01 4.12
C VAL A 80 13.05 -5.42 3.45
N ALA A 81 13.01 -5.41 2.12
CA ALA A 81 11.87 -4.91 1.36
C ALA A 81 10.60 -5.74 1.57
N ILE A 82 10.72 -7.07 1.65
CA ILE A 82 9.58 -7.96 1.93
C ILE A 82 9.03 -7.68 3.34
N ILE A 83 9.88 -7.74 4.36
CA ILE A 83 9.45 -7.57 5.76
C ILE A 83 8.94 -6.15 6.00
N GLY A 84 9.73 -5.15 5.61
CA GLY A 84 9.40 -3.74 5.80
C GLY A 84 8.21 -3.28 4.97
N GLY A 85 8.10 -3.76 3.72
CA GLY A 85 6.97 -3.45 2.84
C GLY A 85 5.67 -4.03 3.39
N CYS A 86 5.65 -5.33 3.70
CA CYS A 86 4.47 -5.97 4.29
C CYS A 86 4.10 -5.31 5.63
N GLY A 87 5.09 -5.00 6.47
CA GLY A 87 4.89 -4.28 7.72
C GLY A 87 4.28 -2.89 7.53
N ALA A 88 4.75 -2.12 6.53
CA ALA A 88 4.22 -0.79 6.23
C ALA A 88 2.74 -0.84 5.80
N VAL A 89 2.36 -1.80 4.96
CA VAL A 89 0.98 -1.98 4.51
C VAL A 89 0.10 -2.44 5.67
N ALA A 90 0.56 -3.40 6.47
CA ALA A 90 -0.14 -3.85 7.68
C ALA A 90 -0.36 -2.70 8.67
N ALA A 91 0.67 -1.87 8.91
CA ALA A 91 0.56 -0.68 9.76
C ALA A 91 -0.47 0.33 9.21
N GLY A 92 -0.49 0.59 7.90
CA GLY A 92 -1.50 1.45 7.27
C GLY A 92 -2.93 0.92 7.47
N MET A 93 -3.11 -0.40 7.41
CA MET A 93 -4.39 -1.06 7.67
C MET A 93 -4.79 -0.98 9.14
N LEU A 94 -3.85 -1.21 10.07
CA LEU A 94 -4.08 -1.11 11.51
C LEU A 94 -4.44 0.32 11.93
N VAL A 95 -3.77 1.34 11.38
CA VAL A 95 -4.12 2.76 11.61
C VAL A 95 -5.55 3.04 11.16
N THR A 96 -5.94 2.50 10.01
CA THR A 96 -7.29 2.65 9.47
C THR A 96 -8.33 2.01 10.39
N LEU A 97 -8.10 0.77 10.82
CA LEU A 97 -9.00 0.03 11.71
C LEU A 97 -9.10 0.71 13.08
N GLY A 98 -7.96 1.06 13.69
CA GLY A 98 -7.91 1.73 14.98
C GLY A 98 -8.67 3.07 14.97
N TYR A 99 -8.51 3.87 13.91
CA TYR A 99 -9.22 5.14 13.78
C TYR A 99 -10.74 4.96 13.63
N CYS A 100 -11.18 3.88 12.96
CA CYS A 100 -12.61 3.57 12.82
C CYS A 100 -13.23 2.99 14.11
N LEU A 101 -12.45 2.28 14.91
CA LEU A 101 -12.92 1.60 16.13
C LEU A 101 -12.86 2.49 17.38
N ALA A 102 -11.92 3.44 17.48
CA ALA A 102 -11.78 4.32 18.64
C ALA A 102 -13.02 5.19 18.97
N PRO A 103 -13.80 5.68 18.00
CA PRO A 103 -15.06 6.38 18.31
C PRO A 103 -16.16 5.44 18.82
N ARG A 104 -16.13 4.16 18.42
CA ARG A 104 -17.13 3.15 18.84
C ARG A 104 -16.94 2.76 20.30
N SER A 105 -15.69 2.57 20.75
CA SER A 105 -15.40 2.24 22.15
C SER A 105 -15.82 3.34 23.12
N ASN A 106 -15.79 4.61 22.69
CA ASN A 106 -16.22 5.73 23.52
C ASN A 106 -17.75 5.89 23.58
N ALA A 107 -18.49 5.32 22.62
CA ALA A 107 -19.95 5.30 22.62
C ALA A 107 -20.54 4.10 23.40
N GLU A 108 -19.78 3.02 23.53
CA GLU A 108 -20.14 1.87 24.39
C GLU A 108 -19.78 2.08 25.87
N ALA A 109 -18.86 3.01 26.17
CA ALA A 109 -18.41 3.31 27.53
C ALA A 109 -19.15 4.48 28.21
N ALA A 110 -20.13 5.10 27.54
CA ALA A 110 -20.93 6.24 28.02
C ALA A 110 -22.41 5.84 28.14
#